data_AF-A0A936SPG3-F1
#
_entry.id   AF-A0A936SPG3-F1
#
_cell.length_a   1.000
_cell.length_b   1.000
_cell.length_c   1.000
_cell.angle_alpha   90.00
_cell.angle_beta   90.00
_cell.angle_gamma   90.00
#
_symmetry.space_group_name_H-M   'P 1'
#
loop_
_entity.id
_entity.type
_entity.pdbx_description
1 polymer ?
#
loop_
_entity_poly.entity_id
_entity_poly.type
_entity_poly.pdbx_seq_one_letter_code
_entity_poly.pdbx_strand_id
1 'polypeptide(L)' 'MNCWHCERPAHGACIFCGRAVCKEHAQEMPHIVALYRDARNSHKAIVTARALFCGVCEPREDPVEIPELK' A
#
# COMPACT_ATOMS: atom_id res chain seq x y z
N MET A 1 1.62 5.59 18.64
CA MET A 1 1.35 4.22 18.16
C MET A 1 2.66 3.45 18.11
N ASN A 2 2.62 2.13 18.34
CA ASN A 2 3.82 1.28 18.41
C ASN A 2 4.01 0.46 17.14
N CYS A 3 5.25 0.08 16.84
CA CYS A 3 5.60 -0.74 15.69
C CYS A 3 5.02 -2.14 15.82
N TRP A 4 4.29 -2.58 14.80
CA TRP A 4 3.64 -3.88 14.71
C TRP A 4 4.57 -5.09 14.95
N HIS A 5 5.86 -4.95 14.65
CA HIS A 5 6.82 -6.05 14.72
C HIS A 5 7.56 -6.15 16.06
N CYS A 6 7.69 -5.05 16.80
CA CYS A 6 8.63 -4.99 17.93
C CYS A 6 8.21 -4.07 19.07
N GLU A 7 7.00 -3.51 19.01
CA GLU A 7 6.40 -2.61 20.01
C GLU A 7 7.18 -1.31 20.32
N ARG A 8 8.33 -1.06 19.69
CA ARG A 8 9.04 0.23 19.76
C ARG A 8 8.24 1.37 19.10
N PRO A 9 8.49 2.64 19.44
CA PRO A 9 7.82 3.78 18.83
C PRO A 9 7.84 3.73 17.29
N ALA A 10 6.66 3.85 16.69
CA ALA A 10 6.53 3.87 15.24
C ALA A 10 6.97 5.22 14.65
N HIS A 11 7.40 5.18 13.40
CA HIS A 11 7.83 6.35 12.64
C HIS A 11 6.94 6.62 11.42
N GLY A 12 6.05 5.70 11.07
CA GLY A 12 5.07 5.84 10.01
C GLY A 12 4.05 4.71 10.02
N ALA A 13 3.09 4.78 9.09
CA ALA A 13 2.02 3.81 8.92
C ALA A 13 2.01 3.25 7.50
N CYS A 14 1.82 1.94 7.38
CA CYS A 14 1.75 1.23 6.10
C CYS A 14 0.60 1.77 5.25
N ILE A 15 0.88 2.18 4.01
CA ILE A 15 -0.14 2.76 3.13
C ILE A 15 -1.27 1.78 2.80
N PHE A 16 -0.98 0.47 2.82
CA PHE A 16 -1.93 -0.58 2.42
C PHE A 16 -2.87 -1.04 3.54
N CYS A 17 -2.41 -1.07 4.81
CA CYS A 17 -3.21 -1.62 5.92
C CYS A 17 -3.25 -0.73 7.18
N GLY A 18 -2.53 0.39 7.22
CA GLY A 18 -2.49 1.31 8.35
C GLY A 18 -1.64 0.88 9.56
N ARG A 19 -1.05 -0.33 9.57
CA ARG A 19 -0.15 -0.78 10.65
C ARG A 19 1.00 0.21 10.84
N ALA A 20 1.32 0.53 12.08
CA ALA A 20 2.50 1.33 12.39
C ALA A 20 3.79 0.52 12.31
N VAL A 21 4.87 1.14 11.84
CA VAL A 21 6.20 0.52 11.80
C VAL A 21 7.29 1.51 12.22
N CYS A 22 8.33 1.00 12.90
CA CYS A 22 9.54 1.75 13.17
C CYS A 22 10.43 1.78 11.92
N LYS A 23 11.46 2.64 11.91
CA LYS A 23 12.37 2.79 10.78
C LYS A 23 13.09 1.49 10.37
N GLU A 24 13.34 0.59 11.32
CA GLU A 24 14.03 -0.69 11.06
C GLU A 24 13.15 -1.70 10.33
N HIS A 25 11.85 -1.73 10.64
CA HIS A 25 10.89 -2.64 9.99
C HIS A 25 10.10 -1.98 8.85
N ALA A 26 10.34 -0.69 8.60
CA ALA A 26 9.77 0.00 7.47
C ALA A 26 10.45 -0.49 6.18
N GLN A 27 9.63 -1.03 5.28
CA GLN A 27 10.04 -1.36 3.92
C GLN A 27 9.34 -0.41 2.95
N GLU A 28 9.60 -0.60 1.66
CA GLU A 28 9.01 0.21 0.61
C GLU A 28 8.42 -0.66 -0.50
N MET A 29 7.33 -0.19 -1.08
CA MET A 29 6.67 -0.83 -2.21
C MET A 29 6.05 0.24 -3.11
N PRO A 30 5.94 0.00 -4.44
CA PRO A 30 5.20 0.90 -5.31
C PRO A 30 3.72 1.00 -4.90
N HIS A 31 3.17 2.21 -4.98
CA HIS A 31 1.76 2.47 -4.68
C HIS A 31 1.14 3.42 -5.70
N ILE A 32 -0.01 3.04 -6.28
CA ILE A 32 -0.78 3.88 -7.19
C ILE A 32 -1.49 4.95 -6.37
N VAL A 33 -1.13 6.21 -6.59
CA VAL A 33 -1.73 7.37 -5.91
C VAL A 33 -3.02 7.80 -6.60
N ALA A 34 -3.04 7.75 -7.93
CA ALA A 34 -4.18 8.16 -8.73
C ALA A 34 -4.19 7.44 -10.08
N LEU A 35 -5.40 7.18 -10.58
CA LEU A 35 -5.68 6.60 -11.89
C LEU A 35 -6.36 7.64 -12.78
N TYR A 36 -5.96 7.68 -14.04
CA TYR A 36 -6.45 8.59 -15.06
C TYR A 36 -6.77 7.82 -16.33
N ARG A 37 -7.56 8.45 -17.20
CA ARG A 37 -7.74 8.03 -18.60
C ARG A 37 -7.26 9.14 -19.50
N ASP A 38 -6.50 8.79 -20.53
CA ASP A 38 -6.14 9.74 -21.58
C ASP A 38 -7.24 9.85 -22.65
N ALA A 39 -7.07 10.77 -23.59
CA ALA A 39 -8.01 10.98 -24.69
C ALA A 39 -8.16 9.77 -25.64
N ARG A 40 -7.24 8.80 -25.57
CA ARG A 40 -7.29 7.55 -26.33
C ARG A 40 -7.84 6.39 -25.49
N ASN A 41 -8.44 6.70 -24.33
CA ASN A 41 -8.99 5.74 -23.38
C ASN A 41 -7.96 4.74 -22.82
N SER A 42 -6.67 5.11 -22.80
CA SER A 42 -5.62 4.34 -22.13
C SER A 42 -5.57 4.70 -20.65
N HIS A 43 -5.40 3.69 -19.79
CA HIS A 43 -5.23 3.90 -18.34
C HIS A 43 -3.82 4.43 -18.06
N LYS A 44 -3.73 5.51 -17.28
CA LYS A 44 -2.48 6.10 -16.79
C LYS A 44 -2.53 6.15 -15.27
N ALA A 45 -1.38 6.06 -14.61
CA ALA A 45 -1.29 6.08 -13.16
C ALA A 45 -0.18 7.01 -12.69
N ILE A 46 -0.42 7.74 -11.61
CA ILE A 46 0.66 8.34 -10.81
C ILE A 46 1.06 7.32 -9.75
N VAL A 47 2.33 6.94 -9.74
CA VAL A 47 2.86 5.90 -8.84
C VAL A 47 3.94 6.50 -7.96
N THR A 48 3.82 6.29 -6.65
CA THR A 48 4.93 6.50 -5.72
C THR A 48 5.77 5.24 -5.71
N ALA A 49 7.02 5.31 -6.17
CA ALA A 49 7.89 4.13 -6.27
C ALA A 49 8.28 3.52 -4.91
N ARG A 50 8.26 4.34 -3.84
CA ARG A 50 8.77 4.00 -2.51
C ARG A 50 7.76 4.39 -1.42
N ALA A 51 6.58 3.77 -1.42
CA ALA A 51 5.59 4.00 -0.37
C ALA A 51 5.87 3.11 0.84
N LEU A 52 5.63 3.63 2.05
CA LEU A 52 5.92 2.91 3.28
C LEU A 52 5.06 1.66 3.41
N PHE A 53 5.74 0.52 3.53
CA PHE A 53 5.20 -0.83 3.52
C PHE A 53 5.64 -1.57 4.78
N CYS A 54 4.72 -2.29 5.42
CA CYS A 54 5.02 -2.98 6.69
C CYS A 54 5.79 -4.30 6.53
N GLY A 55 6.06 -4.78 5.31
CA GLY A 55 6.69 -6.08 5.08
C GLY A 55 5.77 -7.29 5.22
N VAL A 56 4.51 -7.10 5.62
CA VAL A 56 3.53 -8.19 5.89
C VAL A 56 2.30 -8.12 5.00
N CYS A 57 1.99 -6.97 4.37
CA CYS A 57 0.86 -6.97 3.44
C CYS A 57 1.20 -7.80 2.22
N GLU A 58 0.25 -8.63 1.81
CA GLU A 58 0.29 -9.40 0.57
C GLU A 58 -0.88 -8.94 -0.29
N PRO A 59 -0.78 -7.78 -0.99
CA PRO A 59 -1.77 -7.40 -1.99
C PRO A 59 -1.87 -8.53 -3.02
N ARG A 60 -3.09 -9.01 -3.29
CA ARG A 60 -3.28 -10.01 -4.35
C ARG A 60 -2.96 -9.39 -5.70
N GLU A 61 -2.27 -10.15 -6.55
CA GLU A 61 -1.97 -9.75 -7.91
C GLU A 61 -3.24 -9.74 -8.77
N ASP A 62 -4.11 -10.74 -8.57
CA ASP A 62 -5.37 -10.88 -9.29
C ASP A 62 -6.55 -10.25 -8.54
N PRO A 63 -7.44 -9.52 -9.24
CA PRO A 63 -8.73 -9.09 -8.70
C PRO A 63 -9.54 -10.27 -8.18
N VAL A 64 -10.19 -10.10 -7.03
CA VAL A 64 -11.14 -11.09 -6.50
C VAL A 64 -12.56 -10.69 -6.88
N GLU A 65 -13.35 -11.67 -7.32
CA GLU A 65 -14.80 -11.46 -7.45
C GLU A 65 -15.40 -11.23 -6.06
N ILE A 66 -16.34 -10.28 -5.97
CA ILE A 66 -17.13 -10.02 -4.75
C ILE A 66 -18.59 -10.29 -5.10
N PRO A 67 -19.06 -11.54 -5.00
CA PRO A 67 -20.42 -11.94 -5.40
C PRO A 67 -21.51 -11.19 -4.64
N GLU A 68 -21.21 -10.72 -3.42
CA GLU A 68 -22.14 -10.03 -2.53
C GLU A 68 -22.49 -8.61 -2.99
N LEU A 69 -21.76 -8.06 -3.97
CA LEU A 69 -21.98 -6.71 -4.52
C LEU A 69 -22.71 -6.71 -5.87
N LYS A 70 -23.40 -7.80 -6.22
CA LYS A 70 -24.26 -7.89 -7.41
C LYS A 70 -25.64 -7.26 -7.20
#